data_AF-A0A0A8JQ21-F1
#
_entry.id   AF-A0A0A8JQ21-F1
#
_cell.length_a   1.000
_cell.length_b   1.000
_cell.length_c   1.000
_cell.angle_alpha   90.00
_cell.angle_beta   90.00
_cell.angle_gamma   90.00
#
_symmetry.space_group_name_H-M   'P 1'
#
loop_
_entity.id
_entity.type
_entity.pdbx_description
1 polymer ?
#
loop_
_entity_poly.entity_id
_entity_poly.type
_entity_poly.pdbx_seq_one_letter_code
_entity_poly.pdbx_strand_id
1 'polypeptide(L)'
;MKQYLKEYARFTTIAEMDAAAEQHVLHNWDAMTKSDRQVLDVIRRYSVKYGAAHLKHATIKDVTGKSNVTVRRAIRKLVALQIIEKVHFIRPVMSGLGANIYIILPFDDQGKMNDRDDSDKPHDENKSAGRLLRGDRHKTKMRRGAFCHRAALTYDPEPLAPGAGRKQT
;
A
#
# COMPACT_ATOMS: atom_id res chain seq x y z
N MET A 1 5.79 -2.50 27.24
CA MET A 1 7.08 -2.67 26.52
C MET A 1 6.85 -3.43 25.22
N LYS A 2 7.52 -3.08 24.11
CA LYS A 2 7.40 -3.75 22.80
C LYS A 2 8.55 -4.76 22.57
N GLN A 3 8.96 -5.49 23.60
CA GLN A 3 10.12 -6.37 23.53
C GLN A 3 9.92 -7.55 22.55
N TYR A 4 8.68 -8.02 22.37
CA TYR A 4 8.32 -9.06 21.40
C TYR A 4 8.70 -8.71 19.96
N LEU A 5 8.90 -7.44 19.61
CA LEU A 5 9.31 -7.07 18.25
C LEU A 5 10.70 -7.56 17.88
N LYS A 6 11.58 -7.79 18.87
CA LYS A 6 12.93 -8.30 18.61
C LYS A 6 12.91 -9.72 18.02
N GLU A 7 11.89 -10.51 18.32
CA GLU A 7 11.73 -11.87 17.78
C GLU A 7 11.45 -11.85 16.26
N TYR A 8 10.94 -10.74 15.75
CA TYR A 8 10.64 -10.56 14.33
C TYR A 8 11.76 -9.83 13.57
N ALA A 9 12.82 -9.41 14.25
CA ALA A 9 13.96 -8.76 13.61
C ALA A 9 14.74 -9.79 12.78
N ARG A 10 14.99 -9.47 11.51
CA ARG A 10 15.80 -10.30 10.61
C ARG A 10 17.26 -9.84 10.50
N PHE A 11 17.55 -8.64 10.98
CA PHE A 11 18.89 -8.05 10.95
C PHE A 11 19.49 -7.99 12.36
N THR A 12 20.81 -8.13 12.42
CA THR A 12 21.55 -8.01 13.68
C THR A 12 21.85 -6.55 13.99
N THR A 13 22.09 -5.75 12.94
CA THR A 13 22.40 -4.32 13.07
C THR A 13 21.40 -3.45 12.33
N ILE A 14 21.23 -2.21 12.81
CA ILE A 14 20.36 -1.21 12.18
C ILE A 14 20.94 -0.79 10.82
N ALA A 15 22.26 -0.70 10.71
CA ALA A 15 22.94 -0.34 9.47
C ALA A 15 22.68 -1.36 8.34
N GLU A 16 22.69 -2.66 8.66
CA GLU A 16 22.31 -3.71 7.70
C GLU A 16 20.87 -3.56 7.22
N MET A 17 19.94 -3.25 8.13
CA MET A 17 18.54 -3.03 7.79
C MET A 17 18.36 -1.83 6.85
N ASP A 18 19.05 -0.72 7.14
CA ASP A 18 18.99 0.48 6.30
C ASP A 18 19.62 0.24 4.92
N ALA A 19 20.77 -0.45 4.88
CA ALA A 19 21.42 -0.83 3.62
C ALA A 19 20.53 -1.75 2.77
N ALA A 20 19.89 -2.76 3.39
CA ALA A 20 18.97 -3.64 2.68
C ALA A 20 17.75 -2.86 2.13
N ALA A 21 17.19 -1.94 2.91
CA ALA A 21 16.09 -1.09 2.45
C ALA A 21 16.50 -0.21 1.25
N GLU A 22 17.72 0.31 1.24
CA GLU A 22 18.26 1.08 0.11
C GLU A 22 18.48 0.21 -1.13
N GLN A 23 19.03 -0.99 -0.97
CA GLN A 23 19.21 -1.96 -2.05
C GLN A 23 17.86 -2.32 -2.71
N HIS A 24 16.83 -2.61 -1.92
CA HIS A 24 15.47 -2.84 -2.41
C HIS A 24 14.94 -1.64 -3.20
N VAL A 25 15.21 -0.41 -2.75
CA VAL A 25 14.75 0.80 -3.46
C VAL A 25 15.43 0.96 -4.80
N LEU A 26 16.73 0.71 -4.86
CA LEU A 26 17.53 0.81 -6.08
C LEU A 26 17.13 -0.26 -7.08
N HIS A 27 16.99 -1.50 -6.64
CA HIS A 27 16.67 -2.63 -7.51
C HIS A 27 15.22 -2.58 -8.04
N ASN A 28 14.28 -2.13 -7.22
CA ASN A 28 12.85 -2.04 -7.59
C ASN A 28 12.41 -0.61 -7.93
N TRP A 29 13.33 0.26 -8.35
CA TRP A 29 13.05 1.68 -8.59
C TRP A 29 11.90 1.91 -9.58
N ASP A 30 11.93 1.19 -10.72
CA ASP A 30 10.93 1.30 -11.79
C ASP A 30 9.59 0.68 -11.39
N ALA A 31 9.65 -0.38 -10.58
CA ALA A 31 8.46 -1.04 -10.07
C ALA A 31 7.75 -0.17 -9.02
N MET A 32 8.46 0.68 -8.27
CA MET A 32 7.89 1.46 -7.16
C MET A 32 7.47 2.88 -7.52
N THR A 33 6.26 3.27 -7.10
CA THR A 33 5.81 4.66 -7.19
C THR A 33 6.38 5.51 -6.06
N LYS A 34 6.34 6.84 -6.21
CA LYS A 34 6.75 7.78 -5.15
C LYS A 34 6.02 7.54 -3.82
N SER A 35 4.73 7.20 -3.85
CA SER A 35 3.97 6.87 -2.64
C SER A 35 4.44 5.57 -1.98
N ASP A 36 4.84 4.57 -2.77
CA ASP A 36 5.32 3.29 -2.24
C ASP A 36 6.63 3.50 -1.46
N ARG A 37 7.53 4.32 -2.02
CA ARG A 37 8.79 4.73 -1.38
C ARG A 37 8.57 5.48 -0.08
N GLN A 38 7.61 6.40 -0.05
CA GLN A 38 7.27 7.12 1.18
C GLN A 38 6.74 6.19 2.27
N VAL A 39 5.93 5.19 1.90
CA VAL A 39 5.44 4.19 2.86
C VAL A 39 6.58 3.31 3.39
N LEU A 40 7.49 2.88 2.52
CA LEU A 40 8.68 2.12 2.92
C LEU A 40 9.56 2.93 3.88
N ASP A 41 9.80 4.20 3.59
CA ASP A 41 10.56 5.10 4.47
C ASP A 41 9.92 5.27 5.85
N VAL A 42 8.58 5.37 5.93
CA VAL A 42 7.88 5.34 7.22
C VAL A 42 8.18 4.02 7.94
N ILE A 43 8.01 2.88 7.28
CA ILE A 43 8.27 1.57 7.91
C ILE A 43 9.71 1.47 8.41
N ARG A 44 10.69 1.92 7.62
CA ARG A 44 12.12 1.97 7.98
C ARG A 44 12.34 2.79 9.26
N ARG A 45 11.87 4.04 9.28
CA ARG A 45 12.02 4.94 10.43
C ARG A 45 11.46 4.37 11.73
N TYR A 46 10.32 3.69 11.67
CA TYR A 46 9.69 3.09 12.86
C TYR A 46 10.32 1.73 13.25
N SER A 47 11.14 1.12 12.39
CA SER A 47 11.80 -0.17 12.63
C SER A 47 13.16 -0.03 13.34
N VAL A 48 13.81 1.14 13.25
CA VAL A 48 15.17 1.41 13.79
C VAL A 48 15.41 0.88 15.21
N LYS A 49 14.41 0.94 16.11
CA LYS A 49 14.61 0.55 17.52
C LYS A 49 14.62 -0.96 17.77
N TYR A 50 13.92 -1.74 16.95
CA TYR A 50 13.68 -3.16 17.21
C TYR A 50 13.86 -4.06 16.00
N GLY A 51 14.26 -3.53 14.84
CA GLY A 51 14.35 -4.27 13.57
C GLY A 51 12.98 -4.58 12.93
N ALA A 52 11.88 -4.22 13.57
CA ALA A 52 10.52 -4.41 13.07
C ALA A 52 9.59 -3.28 13.53
N ALA A 53 8.59 -2.95 12.72
CA ALA A 53 7.65 -1.86 12.97
C ALA A 53 6.25 -2.37 13.30
N HIS A 54 5.73 -2.01 14.47
CA HIS A 54 4.33 -2.24 14.84
C HIS A 54 3.49 -0.99 14.54
N LEU A 55 2.73 -1.00 13.44
CA LEU A 55 2.01 0.18 12.96
C LEU A 55 0.58 -0.15 12.52
N LYS A 56 -0.34 0.79 12.77
CA LYS A 56 -1.68 0.81 12.17
C LYS A 56 -1.62 1.48 10.81
N HIS A 57 -2.51 1.08 9.90
CA HIS A 57 -2.67 1.79 8.62
C HIS A 57 -2.98 3.28 8.79
N ALA A 58 -3.76 3.63 9.83
CA ALA A 58 -4.09 5.01 10.16
C ALA A 58 -2.83 5.84 10.47
N THR A 59 -1.88 5.29 11.22
CA THR A 59 -0.62 5.98 11.54
C THR A 59 0.23 6.23 10.29
N ILE A 60 0.33 5.24 9.39
CA ILE A 60 1.06 5.42 8.13
C ILE A 60 0.35 6.48 7.27
N LYS A 61 -0.98 6.44 7.21
CA LYS A 61 -1.82 7.45 6.53
C LYS A 61 -1.53 8.86 7.06
N ASP A 62 -1.49 9.04 8.37
CA ASP A 62 -1.24 10.34 9.01
C ASP A 62 0.17 10.85 8.70
N VAL A 63 1.19 9.99 8.71
CA VAL A 63 2.58 10.37 8.42
C VAL A 63 2.83 10.62 6.93
N THR A 64 2.24 9.83 6.03
CA THR A 64 2.42 9.96 4.58
C THR A 64 1.49 11.02 3.95
N GLY A 65 0.40 11.38 4.63
CA GLY A 65 -0.64 12.29 4.09
C GLY A 65 -1.41 11.69 2.90
N LYS A 66 -1.44 10.36 2.78
CA LYS A 66 -2.11 9.63 1.68
C LYS A 66 -3.40 9.00 2.18
N SER A 67 -4.33 8.67 1.29
CA SER A 67 -5.55 7.96 1.69
C SER A 67 -5.25 6.54 2.21
N ASN A 68 -6.12 6.00 3.07
CA ASN A 68 -6.00 4.63 3.57
C ASN A 68 -5.97 3.59 2.44
N VAL A 69 -6.69 3.83 1.34
CA VAL A 69 -6.72 2.95 0.17
C VAL A 69 -5.35 2.90 -0.49
N THR A 70 -4.71 4.06 -0.67
CA THR A 70 -3.38 4.17 -1.25
C THR A 70 -2.33 3.50 -0.37
N VAL A 71 -2.38 3.71 0.95
CA VAL A 71 -1.46 3.04 1.89
C VAL A 71 -1.58 1.52 1.80
N ARG A 72 -2.81 0.98 1.83
CA ARG A 72 -3.03 -0.48 1.69
C ARG A 72 -2.58 -1.01 0.33
N ARG A 73 -2.70 -0.22 -0.74
CA ARG A 73 -2.20 -0.60 -2.07
C ARG A 73 -0.67 -0.64 -2.10
N ALA A 74 -0.02 0.38 -1.52
CA ALA A 74 1.43 0.44 -1.40
C ALA A 74 1.97 -0.75 -0.59
N ILE A 75 1.39 -1.05 0.58
CA ILE A 75 1.80 -2.19 1.40
C ILE A 75 1.67 -3.51 0.64
N ARG A 76 0.52 -3.76 -0.02
CA ARG A 76 0.32 -4.98 -0.82
C ARG A 76 1.38 -5.14 -1.90
N LYS A 77 1.76 -4.04 -2.54
CA LYS A 77 2.79 -4.03 -3.57
C LYS A 77 4.18 -4.28 -3.01
N LEU A 78 4.53 -3.66 -1.88
CA LEU A 78 5.81 -3.90 -1.19
C LEU A 78 5.94 -5.36 -0.71
N VAL A 79 4.83 -5.97 -0.28
CA VAL A 79 4.79 -7.41 0.07
C VAL A 79 4.97 -8.28 -1.17
N ALA A 80 4.29 -7.95 -2.28
CA ALA A 80 4.41 -8.69 -3.54
C ALA A 80 5.83 -8.62 -4.15
N LEU A 81 6.57 -7.53 -3.89
CA LEU A 81 7.97 -7.38 -4.27
C LEU A 81 8.94 -8.03 -3.27
N GLN A 82 8.44 -8.71 -2.24
CA GLN A 82 9.23 -9.32 -1.16
C GLN A 82 10.19 -8.35 -0.45
N ILE A 83 9.85 -7.05 -0.43
CA ILE A 83 10.62 -6.02 0.30
C ILE A 83 10.24 -6.05 1.79
N ILE A 84 8.95 -6.26 2.08
CA ILE A 84 8.42 -6.32 3.44
C ILE A 84 7.58 -7.57 3.66
N GLU A 85 7.63 -8.10 4.87
CA GLU A 85 6.71 -9.12 5.37
C GLU A 85 5.70 -8.48 6.33
N LYS A 86 4.43 -8.87 6.22
CA LYS A 86 3.34 -8.35 7.07
C LYS A 86 2.80 -9.47 7.95
N VAL A 87 3.01 -9.35 9.26
CA VAL A 87 2.45 -10.24 10.27
C VAL A 87 1.24 -9.58 10.94
N HIS A 88 0.12 -10.28 10.92
CA HIS A 88 -1.09 -9.84 11.62
C HIS A 88 -0.95 -10.05 13.12
N PHE A 89 -0.97 -8.97 13.90
CA PHE A 89 -0.89 -9.06 15.35
C PHE A 89 -2.28 -8.86 15.98
N ILE A 90 -2.78 -9.91 16.64
CA ILE A 90 -4.05 -9.87 17.38
C ILE A 90 -3.71 -9.77 18.87
N ARG A 91 -4.25 -8.76 19.56
CA ARG A 91 -4.04 -8.61 21.00
C ARG A 91 -5.00 -9.55 21.74
N PRO A 92 -4.53 -10.49 22.58
CA PRO A 92 -5.39 -11.48 23.22
C PRO A 92 -6.42 -10.88 24.19
N VAL A 93 -6.13 -9.71 24.78
CA VAL A 93 -6.94 -9.12 25.86
C VAL A 93 -8.06 -8.20 25.36
N MET A 94 -7.98 -7.70 24.13
CA MET A 94 -9.03 -6.87 23.53
C MET A 94 -9.23 -7.36 22.11
N SER A 95 -10.31 -8.12 21.90
CA SER A 95 -10.73 -8.78 20.66
C SER A 95 -11.10 -7.78 19.56
N GLY A 96 -10.15 -6.92 19.18
CA GLY A 96 -10.24 -5.98 18.08
C GLY A 96 -9.07 -6.17 17.11
N LEU A 97 -9.24 -5.64 15.90
CA LEU A 97 -8.17 -5.60 14.90
C LEU A 97 -6.97 -4.84 15.47
N GLY A 98 -5.92 -5.58 15.80
CA GLY A 98 -4.65 -5.01 16.27
C GLY A 98 -3.92 -4.26 15.16
N ALA A 99 -2.75 -3.71 15.51
CA ALA A 99 -1.85 -3.19 14.48
C ALA A 99 -1.15 -4.35 13.75
N ASN A 100 -0.56 -4.06 12.60
CA ASN A 100 0.24 -5.06 11.89
C ASN A 100 1.72 -4.86 12.27
N ILE A 101 2.46 -5.96 12.31
CA ILE A 101 3.91 -5.94 12.39
C ILE A 101 4.44 -6.00 10.96
N TYR A 102 5.31 -5.06 10.62
CA TYR A 102 6.02 -5.01 9.35
C TYR A 102 7.49 -5.30 9.60
N ILE A 103 8.02 -6.23 8.82
CA ILE A 103 9.40 -6.71 8.90
C ILE A 103 10.04 -6.41 7.55
N ILE A 104 11.20 -5.74 7.56
CA ILE A 104 11.98 -5.55 6.33
C ILE A 104 12.77 -6.84 6.08
N LEU A 105 12.71 -7.34 4.85
CA LEU A 105 13.40 -8.57 4.47
C LEU A 105 14.82 -8.26 3.98
N PRO A 106 15.80 -9.15 4.24
CA PRO A 106 17.11 -9.03 3.62
C PRO A 106 16.97 -9.09 2.09
N PHE A 107 17.76 -8.29 1.39
CA PHE A 107 17.81 -8.34 -0.07
C PHE A 107 18.50 -9.63 -0.50
N ASP A 108 17.72 -10.58 -1.01
CA ASP A 108 18.21 -11.83 -1.56
C ASP A 108 17.95 -11.79 -3.07
N ASP A 109 19.01 -11.57 -3.85
CA ASP A 109 18.97 -11.50 -5.33
C ASP A 109 18.62 -12.86 -5.97
N GLN A 110 18.51 -13.90 -5.15
CA GLN A 110 18.08 -15.21 -5.59
C GLN A 110 16.57 -15.19 -5.82
N GLY A 111 16.19 -14.90 -7.08
CA GLY A 111 14.82 -14.96 -7.59
C GLY A 111 14.14 -16.27 -7.22
N LYS A 112 13.42 -16.27 -6.10
CA LYS A 112 12.53 -17.37 -5.74
C LYS A 112 11.25 -17.20 -6.53
N MET A 113 11.04 -18.15 -7.43
CA MET A 113 9.77 -18.41 -8.12
C MET A 113 8.61 -18.20 -7.13
N ASN A 114 7.73 -17.25 -7.44
CA ASN A 114 6.58 -16.91 -6.61
C ASN A 114 5.67 -18.14 -6.43
N ASP A 115 5.70 -18.75 -5.25
CA ASP A 115 4.52 -19.43 -4.74
C ASP A 115 3.50 -18.35 -4.42
N ARG A 116 2.48 -18.27 -5.28
CA ARG A 116 1.28 -17.46 -5.02
C ARG A 116 0.56 -18.13 -3.87
N ASP A 117 0.89 -17.76 -2.65
CA ASP A 117 0.04 -18.11 -1.51
C ASP A 117 -1.21 -17.23 -1.60
N ASP A 118 -2.25 -17.80 -2.21
CA ASP A 118 -3.61 -17.30 -2.25
C ASP A 118 -4.08 -17.09 -0.80
N SER A 119 -3.87 -15.88 -0.28
CA SER A 119 -4.47 -15.45 0.98
C SER A 119 -5.96 -15.19 0.76
N ASP A 120 -6.72 -16.28 0.61
CA ASP A 120 -8.15 -16.34 0.82
C ASP A 120 -8.40 -16.15 2.32
N LYS A 121 -8.83 -14.94 2.71
CA LYS A 121 -9.51 -14.76 3.99
C LYS A 121 -10.95 -14.37 3.68
N PRO A 122 -11.92 -15.27 3.91
CA PRO A 122 -13.31 -15.01 3.59
C PRO A 122 -13.81 -13.84 4.43
N HIS A 123 -14.51 -12.93 3.76
CA HIS A 123 -15.28 -11.90 4.44
C HIS A 123 -16.41 -12.62 5.19
N ASP A 124 -16.38 -12.61 6.52
CA ASP A 124 -17.52 -13.03 7.34
C ASP A 124 -18.70 -12.09 7.03
N GLU A 125 -19.62 -12.58 6.19
CA GLU A 125 -20.95 -12.03 6.02
C GLU A 125 -21.89 -12.82 6.95
N ASN A 126 -22.20 -12.21 8.09
CA ASN A 126 -23.16 -12.71 9.05
C ASN A 126 -24.53 -12.90 8.37
N LYS A 127 -24.92 -14.16 8.15
CA LYS A 127 -26.27 -14.55 7.74
C LYS A 127 -27.22 -14.47 8.93
N SER A 128 -28.14 -13.51 8.91
CA SER A 128 -29.44 -13.68 9.55
C SER A 128 -30.47 -14.12 8.50
N ALA A 129 -31.14 -15.22 8.81
CA ALA A 129 -31.96 -16.01 7.92
C ALA A 129 -33.31 -15.35 7.56
N GLY A 130 -33.73 -15.53 6.32
CA GLY A 130 -35.07 -15.23 5.83
C GLY A 130 -35.40 -16.03 4.57
N ARG A 131 -35.79 -17.30 4.77
CA ARG A 131 -36.22 -18.25 3.74
C ARG A 131 -37.53 -17.79 3.09
N LEU A 132 -37.58 -17.62 1.76
CA LEU A 132 -38.79 -17.87 0.98
C LEU A 132 -38.51 -18.10 -0.53
N LEU A 133 -38.61 -19.38 -0.88
CA LEU A 133 -39.16 -20.02 -2.09
C LEU A 133 -39.00 -19.39 -3.49
N ARG A 134 -38.39 -20.22 -4.35
CA ARG A 134 -38.77 -20.61 -5.73
C ARG A 134 -39.19 -19.52 -6.71
N GLY A 135 -38.46 -19.46 -7.83
CA GLY A 135 -38.99 -18.94 -9.07
C GLY A 135 -37.93 -18.76 -10.14
N ASP A 136 -37.70 -19.81 -10.93
CA ASP A 136 -37.12 -19.71 -12.26
C ASP A 136 -37.75 -18.55 -13.04
N ARG A 137 -36.92 -17.69 -13.61
CA ARG A 137 -37.31 -16.92 -14.80
C ARG A 137 -36.09 -16.52 -15.60
N HIS A 138 -35.79 -17.34 -16.60
CA HIS A 138 -35.20 -16.85 -17.83
C HIS A 138 -36.03 -15.66 -18.36
N LYS A 139 -35.39 -14.50 -18.48
CA LYS A 139 -35.87 -13.43 -19.35
C LYS A 139 -34.69 -12.68 -19.95
N THR A 140 -34.38 -13.07 -21.18
CA THR A 140 -33.87 -12.18 -22.21
C THR A 140 -34.63 -10.85 -22.21
N LYS A 141 -33.91 -9.72 -22.25
CA LYS A 141 -34.05 -8.66 -23.28
C LYS A 141 -33.28 -7.38 -22.90
N MET A 142 -32.41 -7.00 -23.85
CA MET A 142 -32.32 -5.67 -24.47
C MET A 142 -32.08 -4.42 -23.60
N ARG A 143 -30.92 -3.82 -23.87
CA ARG A 143 -30.73 -2.42 -24.30
C ARG A 143 -31.53 -1.32 -23.57
N ARG A 144 -30.84 -0.58 -22.71
CA ARG A 144 -30.74 0.90 -22.70
C ARG A 144 -29.30 1.21 -22.26
N GLY A 145 -28.42 1.83 -23.02
CA GLY A 145 -28.65 2.93 -23.94
C GLY A 145 -28.63 4.23 -23.15
N ALA A 146 -27.49 4.93 -23.25
CA ALA A 146 -27.29 6.36 -23.08
C ALA A 146 -26.78 6.90 -21.72
N PHE A 147 -25.79 7.78 -21.92
CA PHE A 147 -25.51 9.00 -21.17
C PHE A 147 -24.57 8.92 -19.97
N CYS A 148 -23.29 9.22 -20.23
CA CYS A 148 -22.56 10.33 -19.59
C CYS A 148 -21.41 10.74 -20.53
N HIS A 149 -21.75 11.42 -21.64
CA HIS A 149 -20.84 12.37 -22.28
C HIS A 149 -21.11 13.75 -21.68
N ARG A 150 -20.07 14.60 -21.70
CA ARG A 150 -20.01 16.04 -21.38
C ARG A 150 -19.60 16.31 -19.92
N ALA A 151 -18.56 17.08 -19.63
CA ALA A 151 -18.09 18.26 -20.35
C ALA A 151 -16.56 18.28 -20.54
N ALA A 152 -16.15 18.52 -21.78
CA ALA A 152 -14.91 19.20 -22.09
C ALA A 152 -15.08 20.66 -21.64
N LEU A 153 -14.27 21.10 -20.69
CA LEU A 153 -13.98 22.53 -20.53
C LEU A 153 -12.80 22.83 -21.44
N THR A 154 -13.10 23.69 -22.40
CA THR A 154 -12.21 24.31 -23.36
C THR A 154 -11.09 25.04 -22.63
N TYR A 155 -9.85 24.62 -22.89
CA TYR A 155 -8.67 25.47 -22.67
C TYR A 155 -8.49 26.23 -23.99
N ASP A 156 -9.00 27.45 -24.04
CA ASP A 156 -8.71 28.38 -25.13
C ASP A 156 -7.31 28.96 -24.93
N PRO A 157 -6.41 28.86 -25.92
CA PRO A 157 -5.08 29.44 -25.86
C PRO A 157 -5.12 30.94 -26.18
N GLU A 158 -4.74 31.80 -25.23
CA GLU A 158 -4.46 33.21 -25.52
C GLU A 158 -3.02 33.41 -26.06
N PRO A 159 -2.84 34.13 -27.18
CA PRO A 159 -1.53 34.39 -27.78
C PRO A 159 -0.90 35.74 -27.33
N LEU A 160 0.41 35.66 -27.07
CA LEU A 160 1.49 36.64 -27.28
C LEU A 160 1.18 38.15 -27.36
N ALA A 161 1.88 38.92 -26.51
CA ALA A 161 2.38 40.25 -26.88
C ALA A 161 3.86 40.44 -26.46
N PRO A 162 4.69 41.12 -27.28
CA PRO A 162 6.15 41.19 -27.13
C PRO A 162 6.68 42.48 -26.45
N GLY A 163 7.88 42.36 -25.87
CA GLY A 163 8.98 43.33 -26.04
C GLY A 163 9.02 44.61 -25.19
N ALA A 164 9.94 44.64 -24.22
CA ALA A 164 10.81 45.78 -23.86
C ALA A 164 11.72 45.29 -22.72
N GLY A 165 13.04 45.46 -22.66
CA GLY A 165 14.01 46.20 -23.45
C GLY A 165 15.25 46.27 -22.56
N ARG A 166 16.43 45.95 -23.12
CA ARG A 166 17.72 46.16 -22.46
C ARG A 166 17.89 47.64 -22.14
N LYS A 167 18.44 47.98 -20.97
CA LYS A 167 19.45 49.04 -20.88
C LYS A 167 20.57 48.64 -19.93
N GLN A 168 21.77 48.61 -20.50
CA GLN A 168 23.03 48.81 -19.81
C GLN A 168 23.08 50.27 -19.38
N THR A 169 23.51 50.51 -18.15
CA THR A 169 24.32 51.67 -17.72
C THR A 169 25.11 51.22 -16.51
#